data_AF-A0A7Y0FS32-F1
#
_entry.id   AF-A0A7Y0FS32-F1
#
_cell.length_a   1.000
_cell.length_b   1.000
_cell.length_c   1.000
_cell.angle_alpha   90.00
_cell.angle_beta   90.00
_cell.angle_gamma   90.00
#
_symmetry.space_group_name_H-M   'P 1'
#
loop_
_entity.id
_entity.type
_entity.pdbx_description
1 polymer ?
#
loop_
_entity_poly.entity_id
_entity_poly.type
_entity_poly.pdbx_seq_one_letter_code
_entity_poly.pdbx_strand_id
1 'polypeptide(L)'
;MTIGGYIQEKFSNWSVEYSDGMVAAELARVNLDPSDTITNDISLDTFFYNIFPDIISMPSSISEGGYSISYDKAALLKYYSMLARRLGKPDLLSDNTITDITSKWG
;
A
#
# COMPACT_ATOMS: atom_id res chain seq x y z
N MET A 1 10.69 -16.57 -9.09
CA MET A 1 9.42 -15.86 -8.86
C MET A 1 9.46 -14.57 -9.67
N THR A 2 8.38 -14.24 -10.37
CA THR A 2 8.29 -12.96 -11.10
C THR A 2 7.89 -11.82 -10.15
N ILE A 3 8.17 -10.58 -10.53
CA ILE A 3 7.74 -9.40 -9.75
C ILE A 3 6.21 -9.41 -9.58
N GLY A 4 5.46 -9.65 -10.66
CA GLY A 4 4.01 -9.74 -10.60
C GLY A 4 3.52 -10.84 -9.67
N GLY A 5 4.13 -12.03 -9.75
CA GLY A 5 3.80 -13.15 -8.86
C GLY A 5 4.05 -12.82 -7.38
N TYR A 6 5.18 -12.19 -7.07
CA TYR A 6 5.50 -11.75 -5.71
C TYR A 6 4.48 -10.74 -5.17
N ILE A 7 4.09 -9.77 -6.00
CA ILE A 7 3.11 -8.75 -5.63
C ILE A 7 1.73 -9.38 -5.36
N GLN A 8 1.30 -10.32 -6.21
CA GLN A 8 0.05 -11.04 -6.01
C GLN A 8 0.06 -11.90 -4.73
N GLU A 9 1.19 -12.55 -4.41
CA GLU A 9 1.34 -13.25 -3.12
C GLU A 9 1.28 -12.28 -1.93
N LYS A 10 1.88 -11.09 -2.04
CA LYS A 10 1.78 -10.04 -1.00
C LYS A 10 0.34 -9.56 -0.81
N PHE A 11 -0.37 -9.27 -1.89
CA PHE A 11 -1.77 -8.88 -1.80
C PHE A 11 -2.63 -9.99 -1.21
N SER A 12 -2.45 -11.24 -1.65
CA SER A 12 -3.15 -12.40 -1.08
C SER A 12 -2.92 -12.53 0.43
N ASN A 13 -1.69 -12.30 0.91
CA ASN A 13 -1.37 -12.28 2.35
C ASN A 13 -2.08 -11.16 3.12
N TRP A 14 -2.36 -10.04 2.44
CA TRP A 14 -3.18 -8.95 2.99
C TRP A 14 -4.67 -9.13 2.70
N SER A 15 -5.05 -10.25 2.09
CA SER A 15 -6.39 -10.55 1.57
C SER A 15 -6.88 -9.56 0.50
N VAL A 16 -5.97 -8.83 -0.17
CA VAL A 16 -6.27 -7.73 -1.12
C VAL A 16 -6.51 -8.31 -2.49
N GLU A 17 -7.67 -8.00 -3.05
CA GLU A 17 -7.96 -8.25 -4.45
C GLU A 17 -7.51 -7.04 -5.28
N TYR A 18 -6.43 -7.22 -6.03
CA TYR A 18 -5.90 -6.19 -6.93
C TYR A 18 -5.56 -6.83 -8.28
N SER A 19 -6.11 -6.29 -9.36
CA SER A 19 -6.04 -6.95 -10.67
C SER A 19 -4.63 -6.89 -11.27
N ASP A 20 -4.26 -7.94 -12.00
CA ASP A 20 -2.96 -8.02 -12.69
C ASP A 20 -2.73 -6.85 -13.66
N GLY A 21 -3.79 -6.38 -14.32
CA GLY A 21 -3.71 -5.22 -15.21
C GLY A 21 -3.36 -3.93 -14.47
N MET A 22 -3.86 -3.74 -13.24
CA MET A 22 -3.48 -2.60 -12.40
C MET A 22 -2.06 -2.74 -11.88
N VAL A 23 -1.65 -3.95 -11.48
CA VAL A 23 -0.25 -4.22 -11.12
C VAL A 23 0.69 -3.87 -12.25
N ALA A 24 0.41 -4.33 -13.47
CA ALA A 24 1.23 -4.05 -14.65
C ALA A 24 1.29 -2.56 -14.97
N ALA A 25 0.16 -1.85 -14.89
CA ALA A 25 0.12 -0.41 -15.13
C ALA A 25 0.96 0.39 -14.13
N GLU A 26 0.89 0.05 -12.84
CA GLU A 26 1.65 0.73 -11.79
C GLU A 26 3.13 0.34 -11.79
N LEU A 27 3.47 -0.91 -12.14
CA LEU A 27 4.86 -1.33 -12.35
C LEU A 27 5.50 -0.58 -13.52
N ALA A 28 4.78 -0.39 -14.63
CA ALA A 28 5.27 0.39 -15.75
C ALA A 28 5.60 1.84 -15.36
N ARG A 29 4.84 2.45 -14.44
CA ARG A 29 5.12 3.82 -13.92
C ARG A 29 6.41 3.91 -13.11
N VAL A 30 6.86 2.79 -12.53
CA VAL A 30 8.14 2.71 -11.81
C VAL A 30 9.25 2.06 -12.63
N ASN A 31 9.04 1.90 -13.95
CA ASN A 31 9.97 1.27 -14.89
C ASN A 31 10.34 -0.18 -14.55
N LEU A 32 9.37 -0.96 -14.09
CA LEU A 32 9.51 -2.40 -13.83
C LEU A 32 8.54 -3.19 -14.69
N ASP A 33 8.90 -4.42 -15.07
CA ASP A 33 8.03 -5.34 -15.79
C ASP A 33 7.52 -6.45 -14.85
N PRO A 34 6.21 -6.77 -14.83
CA PRO A 34 5.67 -7.85 -13.99
C PRO A 34 6.25 -9.23 -14.30
N SER A 35 6.77 -9.46 -15.51
CA SER A 35 7.38 -10.72 -15.94
C SER A 35 8.85 -10.87 -15.53
N ASP A 36 9.50 -9.78 -15.13
CA ASP A 36 10.88 -9.81 -14.66
C ASP A 36 11.02 -10.68 -13.40
N THR A 37 12.20 -11.29 -13.24
CA THR A 37 12.51 -12.06 -12.03
C THR A 37 12.81 -11.12 -10.88
N ILE A 38 12.16 -11.32 -9.74
CA ILE A 38 12.44 -10.53 -8.55
C ILE A 38 13.82 -10.88 -7.97
N THR A 39 14.64 -9.86 -7.74
CA THR A 39 15.99 -9.94 -7.17
C THR A 39 16.11 -8.98 -5.96
N ASN A 40 17.17 -9.12 -5.18
CA ASN A 40 17.37 -8.33 -3.94
C ASN A 40 17.63 -6.83 -4.21
N ASP A 41 18.05 -6.47 -5.42
CA ASP A 41 18.33 -5.09 -5.84
C ASP A 41 17.07 -4.35 -6.32
N ILE A 42 15.97 -5.07 -6.59
CA ILE A 42 14.72 -4.47 -7.04
C ILE A 42 13.93 -3.97 -5.83
N SER A 43 13.72 -2.65 -5.76
CA SER A 43 12.85 -2.04 -4.76
C SER A 43 11.43 -1.87 -5.29
N LEU A 44 10.47 -2.46 -4.58
CA LEU A 44 9.04 -2.28 -4.82
C LEU A 44 8.43 -1.21 -3.91
N ASP A 45 9.25 -0.51 -3.12
CA ASP A 45 8.76 0.47 -2.13
C ASP A 45 7.94 1.58 -2.80
N THR A 46 8.42 2.10 -3.93
CA THR A 46 7.73 3.15 -4.70
C THR A 46 6.41 2.65 -5.28
N PHE A 47 6.38 1.41 -5.77
CA PHE A 47 5.15 0.78 -6.25
C PHE A 47 4.11 0.71 -5.13
N PHE A 48 4.48 0.14 -3.98
CA PHE A 48 3.59 0.01 -2.83
C PHE A 48 3.13 1.38 -2.28
N TYR A 49 4.03 2.36 -2.25
CA TYR A 49 3.68 3.73 -1.85
C TYR A 49 2.62 4.36 -2.76
N ASN A 50 2.67 4.11 -4.07
CA ASN A 50 1.71 4.69 -5.02
C ASN A 50 0.31 4.06 -4.89
N ILE A 51 0.22 2.75 -4.64
CA ILE A 51 -1.05 2.03 -4.67
C ILE A 51 -1.79 1.99 -3.33
N PHE A 52 -1.08 2.11 -2.20
CA PHE A 52 -1.72 1.95 -0.90
C PHE A 52 -2.75 3.02 -0.56
N PRO A 53 -2.61 4.29 -0.95
CA PRO A 53 -3.69 5.25 -0.82
C PRO A 53 -5.00 4.73 -1.42
N ASP A 54 -4.96 4.18 -2.64
CA ASP A 54 -6.14 3.66 -3.30
C ASP A 54 -6.70 2.42 -2.58
N ILE A 55 -5.84 1.49 -2.17
CA ILE A 55 -6.24 0.26 -1.45
C ILE A 55 -6.85 0.60 -0.09
N ILE A 56 -6.27 1.54 0.66
CA ILE A 56 -6.75 1.92 1.99
C ILE A 56 -8.09 2.67 1.89
N SER A 57 -8.27 3.46 0.83
CA SER A 57 -9.51 4.17 0.52
C SER A 57 -10.62 3.26 -0.01
N MET A 58 -10.33 2.02 -0.42
CA MET A 58 -11.36 1.06 -0.82
C MET A 58 -12.31 0.74 0.35
N PRO A 59 -13.62 0.59 0.07
CA PRO A 59 -14.59 0.18 1.08
C PRO A 59 -14.21 -1.19 1.64
N SER A 60 -14.08 -1.29 2.96
CA SER A 60 -13.63 -2.49 3.69
C SER A 60 -14.63 -3.65 3.69
N SER A 61 -15.77 -3.53 3.00
CA SER A 61 -16.79 -4.56 2.98
C SER A 61 -17.67 -4.43 1.74
N ILE A 62 -17.62 -5.42 0.86
CA ILE A 62 -18.74 -5.78 -0.01
C ILE A 62 -19.38 -6.99 0.67
N SER A 63 -20.39 -6.75 1.51
CA SER A 63 -21.19 -7.81 2.11
C SER A 63 -22.26 -8.27 1.11
N GLU A 64 -21.87 -9.08 0.14
CA GLU A 64 -22.81 -9.94 -0.60
C GLU A 64 -22.36 -11.39 -0.42
N GLY A 65 -23.10 -12.16 0.40
CA GLY A 65 -22.96 -13.62 0.44
C GLY A 65 -22.08 -14.24 1.53
N GLY A 66 -21.72 -13.53 2.61
CA GLY A 66 -21.11 -14.15 3.80
C GLY A 66 -19.58 -14.26 3.82
N TYR A 67 -18.88 -13.64 2.86
CA TYR A 67 -17.43 -13.44 2.91
C TYR A 67 -17.13 -12.02 3.40
N SER A 68 -16.59 -11.88 4.61
CA SER A 68 -16.11 -10.60 5.14
C SER A 68 -14.59 -10.52 4.94
N ILE A 69 -14.15 -9.90 3.85
CA ILE A 69 -12.72 -9.57 3.67
C ILE A 69 -12.39 -8.41 4.62
N SER A 70 -11.87 -8.73 5.80
CA SER A 70 -11.47 -7.75 6.81
C SER A 70 -9.97 -7.47 6.67
N TYR A 71 -9.64 -6.46 5.88
CA TYR A 71 -8.29 -5.92 5.79
C TYR A 71 -7.87 -5.28 7.12
N ASP A 72 -6.67 -5.59 7.63
CA ASP A 72 -6.08 -4.83 8.73
C ASP A 72 -5.59 -3.47 8.19
N LYS A 73 -6.52 -2.51 8.11
CA LYS A 73 -6.26 -1.13 7.68
C LYS A 73 -5.18 -0.47 8.54
N ALA A 74 -5.08 -0.81 9.82
CA ALA A 74 -4.07 -0.24 10.70
C ALA A 74 -2.66 -0.75 10.36
N ALA A 75 -2.53 -2.02 10.00
CA ALA A 75 -1.26 -2.58 9.53
C ALA A 75 -0.84 -1.97 8.17
N LEU A 76 -1.77 -1.82 7.22
CA LEU A 76 -1.49 -1.18 5.92
C LEU A 76 -1.10 0.29 6.08
N LEU A 77 -1.78 1.05 6.94
CA LEU A 77 -1.42 2.44 7.25
C LEU A 77 0.00 2.53 7.81
N LYS A 78 0.36 1.70 8.80
CA LYS A 78 1.72 1.67 9.36
C LYS A 78 2.77 1.34 8.30
N TYR A 79 2.47 0.39 7.41
CA TYR A 79 3.36 0.02 6.32
C TYR A 79 3.53 1.17 5.31
N TYR A 80 2.44 1.85 4.93
CA TYR A 80 2.49 3.06 4.11
C TYR A 80 3.33 4.18 4.75
N SER A 81 3.12 4.48 6.04
CA SER A 81 3.93 5.46 6.78
C SER A 81 5.43 5.12 6.78
N MET A 82 5.76 3.84 6.92
CA MET A 82 7.13 3.36 6.86
C MET A 82 7.73 3.55 5.46
N LEU A 83 6.98 3.25 4.40
CA LEU A 83 7.40 3.47 3.02
C LEU A 83 7.62 4.95 2.70
N ALA A 84 6.69 5.81 3.13
CA ALA A 84 6.81 7.26 2.98
C ALA A 84 8.12 7.77 3.60
N ARG A 85 8.43 7.36 4.83
CA ARG A 85 9.70 7.69 5.53
C ARG A 85 10.93 7.17 4.79
N ARG A 86 10.91 5.91 4.33
CA ARG A 86 12.05 5.29 3.62
C ARG A 86 12.34 5.95 2.29
N LEU A 87 11.30 6.40 1.59
CA LEU A 87 11.40 7.08 0.28
C LEU A 87 11.62 8.59 0.41
N GLY A 88 11.59 9.16 1.63
CA GLY A 88 11.62 10.61 1.84
C GLY A 88 10.40 11.33 1.27
N LYS A 89 9.25 10.66 1.17
CA LYS A 89 7.99 11.17 0.65
C LYS A 89 7.03 11.55 1.79
N PRO A 90 6.09 12.49 1.57
CA PRO A 90 5.10 12.83 2.57
C PRO A 90 4.17 11.65 2.84
N ASP A 91 3.84 11.45 4.11
CA ASP A 91 2.77 10.53 4.51
C ASP A 91 1.42 11.26 4.38
N LEU A 92 0.68 10.96 3.31
CA LEU A 92 -0.59 11.61 3.03
C LEU A 92 -1.76 11.04 3.85
N LEU A 93 -1.54 9.91 4.53
CA LEU A 93 -2.58 9.18 5.27
C LEU A 93 -2.37 9.28 6.79
N SER A 94 -1.23 9.80 7.24
CA SER A 94 -1.03 10.11 8.66
C SER A 94 -1.96 11.24 9.09
N ASP A 95 -2.75 10.98 10.12
CA ASP A 95 -3.46 12.02 10.84
C ASP A 95 -2.42 13.01 11.41
N ASN A 96 -2.40 14.24 10.87
CA ASN A 96 -1.57 15.31 11.39
C ASN A 96 -2.10 15.71 12.77
N THR A 97 -1.62 15.02 13.81
CA THR A 97 -1.87 15.40 15.20
C THR A 97 -0.92 16.52 15.62
N ILE A 98 -0.91 17.64 14.89
CA ILE A 98 -0.43 18.90 15.49
C ILE A 98 -1.52 19.32 16.47
N THR A 99 -1.44 18.80 17.69
CA THR A 99 -2.20 19.33 18.81
C THR A 99 -1.48 20.60 19.23
N ASP A 100 -1.95 21.74 18.76
CA ASP A 100 -1.50 23.03 19.26
C ASP A 100 -1.80 23.10 20.77
N ILE A 101 -0.74 23.04 21.57
CA ILE A 101 -0.80 23.18 23.03
C ILE A 101 -0.53 24.63 23.47
N THR A 102 -0.56 25.59 22.54
CA THR A 102 -0.31 27.02 22.86
C THR A 102 -1.36 27.52 23.87
N SER A 103 -2.56 26.95 23.85
CA SER A 103 -3.64 27.22 24.83
C SER A 103 -3.39 26.66 26.24
N LYS A 104 -2.28 25.97 26.51
CA LYS A 104 -1.94 25.38 27.83
C LYS A 104 -0.83 26.11 28.60
N TRP A 105 -0.26 27.16 28.03
CA TRP A 105 0.61 28.08 28.75
C TRP A 105 -0.20 29.34 29.03
N GLY A 106 -0.59 29.49 30.30
CA GLY A 106 -1.55 30.48 30.79
C GLY A 106 -1.10 31.94 30.73
#